data_AF-A0A2A4MNQ5-F1
#
_entry.id   AF-A0A2A4MNQ5-F1
#
_cell.length_a   1.000
_cell.length_b   1.000
_cell.length_c   1.000
_cell.angle_alpha   90.00
_cell.angle_beta   90.00
_cell.angle_gamma   90.00
#
_symmetry.space_group_name_H-M   'P 1'
#
loop_
_entity.id
_entity.type
_entity.pdbx_description
1 polymer ?
#
loop_
_entity_poly.entity_id
_entity_poly.type
_entity_poly.pdbx_seq_one_letter_code
_entity_poly.pdbx_strand_id
1 'polypeptide(L)'
;MRTVFPNSLITVVLFFLTPSLFAQNQQSVDLSELQLELDQFVSVLEETLDLRPATGLFGINTGGINSAYLHSQGVLLTVKSPLAASRNRVGLTSLSSAMRNMQTRSNPFTSVQRPLVTPSTETMALSLRQDEVGEFYRNIMEKISAMDMSAAINSAIEQANRSARSLRSINFVDEEDYLTLREEMTEMRESLRLRLKDLKDFEQDLSVRDWQNELSSGDIKVELQQKLDNLLARVEPLREQAVEKAVELRQTYELASREYVQNWRKQVESFESQLYSNLCGLGVELSNLPVDEHLTVVLTGLGVESGDNQRSDKIHVINNSDLLQCQAGHIDARALQQISVAYSY
;
A
#
# COMPACT_ATOMS: atom_id res chain seq x y z
N MET A 1 -15.50 100.40 2.15
CA MET A 1 -16.68 99.56 2.47
C MET A 1 -16.40 98.80 3.75
N ARG A 2 -17.20 99.08 4.79
CA ARG A 2 -17.52 98.28 5.99
C ARG A 2 -16.37 97.53 6.70
N THR A 3 -15.79 98.09 7.78
CA THR A 3 -16.16 97.91 9.23
C THR A 3 -15.73 96.53 9.77
N VAL A 4 -15.04 96.31 10.89
CA VAL A 4 -14.86 97.04 12.16
C VAL A 4 -13.73 96.33 12.99
N PHE A 5 -12.95 97.10 13.77
CA PHE A 5 -11.98 96.73 14.84
C PHE A 5 -12.71 96.04 16.06
N PRO A 6 -12.12 95.66 17.24
CA PRO A 6 -10.75 95.82 17.80
C PRO A 6 -10.22 94.64 18.69
N ASN A 7 -8.99 94.82 19.20
CA ASN A 7 -8.47 94.54 20.57
C ASN A 7 -8.52 93.14 21.24
N SER A 8 -7.30 92.64 21.50
CA SER A 8 -6.71 92.39 22.84
C SER A 8 -7.01 91.10 23.63
N LEU A 9 -5.89 90.38 23.87
CA LEU A 9 -5.44 89.71 25.11
C LEU A 9 -6.12 88.43 25.67
N ILE A 10 -5.23 87.46 25.92
CA ILE A 10 -5.24 86.41 26.98
C ILE A 10 -6.13 85.18 26.69
N THR A 11 -5.53 83.98 26.60
CA THR A 11 -5.41 83.02 27.72
C THR A 11 -4.82 81.71 27.17
N VAL A 12 -3.69 81.28 27.72
CA VAL A 12 -3.14 79.93 27.52
C VAL A 12 -4.03 78.95 28.27
N VAL A 13 -4.68 78.03 27.56
CA VAL A 13 -5.39 76.89 28.16
C VAL A 13 -4.54 75.65 27.90
N LEU A 14 -3.85 75.19 28.95
CA LEU A 14 -3.25 73.86 29.01
C LEU A 14 -4.39 72.84 29.01
N PHE A 15 -4.51 72.08 27.92
CA PHE A 15 -5.37 70.90 27.87
C PHE A 15 -4.59 69.72 28.47
N PHE A 16 -4.96 69.29 29.68
CA PHE A 16 -4.53 68.02 30.25
C PHE A 16 -5.16 66.89 29.43
N LEU A 17 -4.38 66.28 28.55
CA LEU A 17 -4.69 64.99 27.94
C LEU A 17 -4.46 63.90 29.00
N THR A 18 -5.55 63.44 29.60
CA THR A 18 -5.57 62.20 30.40
C THR A 18 -5.40 61.01 29.45
N PRO A 19 -4.37 60.17 29.59
CA PRO A 19 -4.31 58.92 28.85
C PRO A 19 -5.32 57.95 29.47
N SER A 20 -6.34 57.58 28.69
CA SER A 20 -7.21 56.44 29.01
C SER A 20 -6.34 55.19 29.07
N LEU A 21 -6.30 54.56 30.25
CA LEU A 21 -5.77 53.22 30.45
C LEU A 21 -6.60 52.24 29.60
N PHE A 22 -6.07 51.82 28.46
CA PHE A 22 -6.41 50.51 27.92
C PHE A 22 -5.73 49.49 28.81
N ALA A 23 -6.48 49.00 29.80
CA ALA A 23 -6.12 47.75 30.47
C ALA A 23 -6.25 46.64 29.42
N GLN A 24 -5.15 46.30 28.76
CA GLN A 24 -4.99 44.98 28.18
C GLN A 24 -5.04 44.01 29.37
N ASN A 25 -6.15 43.29 29.50
CA ASN A 25 -6.20 42.06 30.25
C ASN A 25 -5.28 41.08 29.52
N GLN A 26 -3.97 41.17 29.79
CA GLN A 26 -3.07 40.05 29.56
C GLN A 26 -3.46 39.00 30.61
N GLN A 27 -4.41 38.15 30.26
CA GLN A 27 -4.49 36.83 30.88
C GLN A 27 -3.16 36.15 30.53
N SER A 28 -2.23 36.19 31.47
CA SER A 28 -1.05 35.34 31.43
C SER A 28 -1.56 33.92 31.58
N VAL A 29 -1.81 33.24 30.45
CA VAL A 29 -2.06 31.80 30.43
C VAL A 29 -0.86 31.16 31.13
N ASP A 30 -1.10 30.52 32.27
CA ASP A 30 -0.05 29.76 32.95
C ASP A 30 0.25 28.53 32.10
N LEU A 31 1.34 28.62 31.33
CA LEU A 31 1.77 27.57 30.41
C LEU A 31 2.00 26.24 31.14
N SER A 32 2.33 26.26 32.43
CA SER A 32 2.57 25.04 33.21
C SER A 32 1.27 24.34 33.60
N GLU A 33 0.23 25.10 33.94
CA GLU A 33 -1.11 24.59 34.25
C GLU A 33 -1.78 24.04 32.99
N LEU A 34 -1.70 24.79 31.88
CA LEU A 34 -2.23 24.36 30.58
C LEU A 34 -1.52 23.11 30.05
N GLN A 35 -0.21 22.96 30.26
CA GLN A 35 0.50 21.72 29.92
C GLN A 35 0.00 20.51 30.72
N LEU A 36 -0.26 20.68 32.01
CA LEU A 36 -0.76 19.61 32.87
C LEU A 36 -2.17 19.18 32.50
N GLU A 37 -3.05 20.15 32.20
CA GLU A 37 -4.40 19.88 31.68
C GLU A 37 -4.37 19.19 30.32
N LEU A 38 -3.48 19.62 29.42
CA LEU A 38 -3.29 18.97 28.13
C LEU A 38 -2.78 17.54 28.24
N ASP A 39 -1.85 17.26 29.15
CA ASP A 39 -1.34 15.90 29.38
C ASP A 39 -2.44 14.97 29.92
N GLN A 40 -3.28 15.46 30.83
CA GLN A 40 -4.43 14.72 31.34
C GLN A 40 -5.46 14.46 30.23
N PHE A 41 -5.78 15.49 29.44
CA PHE A 41 -6.67 15.39 28.30
C PHE A 41 -6.18 14.37 27.27
N VAL A 42 -4.89 14.42 26.92
CA VAL A 42 -4.27 13.47 26.01
C VAL A 42 -4.37 12.05 26.56
N SER A 43 -4.10 11.83 27.85
CA SER A 43 -4.18 10.51 28.47
C SER A 43 -5.58 9.92 28.40
N VAL A 44 -6.62 10.71 28.69
CA VAL A 44 -8.02 10.27 28.62
C VAL A 44 -8.43 10.04 27.16
N LEU A 45 -7.99 10.90 26.24
CA LEU A 45 -8.28 10.76 24.82
C LEU A 45 -7.60 9.51 24.22
N GLU A 46 -6.39 9.16 24.65
CA GLU A 46 -5.71 7.92 24.25
C GLU A 46 -6.46 6.68 24.74
N GLU A 47 -6.92 6.66 25.99
CA GLU A 47 -7.69 5.55 26.56
C GLU A 47 -9.04 5.37 25.85
N THR A 48 -9.77 6.47 25.64
CA THR A 48 -11.10 6.44 25.01
C THR A 48 -11.06 6.10 23.51
N LEU A 49 -9.96 6.39 22.83
CA LEU A 49 -9.73 6.00 21.43
C LEU A 49 -9.06 4.63 21.26
N ASP A 50 -8.85 3.89 22.37
CA ASP A 50 -8.13 2.61 22.43
C ASP A 50 -6.77 2.67 21.69
N LEU A 51 -6.10 3.84 21.77
CA LEU A 51 -4.79 4.08 21.20
C LEU A 51 -3.74 3.48 22.12
N ARG A 52 -3.77 2.16 22.30
CA ARG A 52 -2.78 1.48 23.15
C ARG A 52 -1.39 1.77 22.61
N PRO A 53 -0.45 2.23 23.45
CA PRO A 53 0.96 2.28 23.10
C PRO A 53 1.48 0.85 23.02
N ALA A 54 1.24 0.17 21.91
CA ALA A 54 1.91 -1.08 21.63
C ALA A 54 3.35 -0.72 21.22
N THR A 55 4.25 -0.72 22.20
CA THR A 55 5.68 -0.89 21.94
C THR A 55 5.83 -2.25 21.27
N GLY A 56 5.91 -2.25 19.94
CA GLY A 56 6.30 -3.44 19.21
C GLY A 56 7.68 -3.92 19.65
N LEU A 57 8.06 -5.14 19.29
CA LEU A 57 9.35 -5.78 19.63
C LEU A 57 10.60 -4.95 19.27
N PHE A 58 10.43 -3.83 18.56
CA PHE A 58 11.48 -2.89 18.11
C PHE A 58 11.31 -1.45 18.64
N GLY A 59 10.45 -1.23 19.65
CA GLY A 59 10.24 0.11 20.23
C GLY A 59 9.52 1.11 19.32
N ILE A 60 8.98 0.66 18.18
CA ILE A 60 8.13 1.46 17.32
C ILE A 60 6.76 1.59 17.96
N ASN A 61 6.41 2.81 18.38
CA ASN A 61 5.10 3.12 18.92
C ASN A 61 4.06 3.12 17.78
N THR A 62 3.10 2.19 17.82
CA THR A 62 2.08 2.04 16.78
C THR A 62 0.79 2.83 17.04
N GLY A 63 0.69 3.46 18.21
CA GLY A 63 -0.48 4.23 18.62
C GLY A 63 -0.10 5.31 19.64
N GLY A 64 -0.80 6.44 19.62
CA GLY A 64 -0.66 7.48 20.64
C GLY A 64 -0.92 8.88 20.10
N ILE A 65 -0.96 9.84 21.01
CA ILE A 65 -1.26 11.24 20.74
C ILE A 65 -0.11 12.09 21.29
N ASN A 66 0.49 12.90 20.42
CA ASN A 66 1.43 13.94 20.85
C ASN A 66 0.73 15.28 20.86
N SER A 67 0.81 16.01 21.97
CA SER A 67 0.33 17.39 22.07
C SER A 67 1.47 18.39 21.94
N ALA A 68 1.18 19.55 21.37
CA ALA A 68 2.03 20.73 21.41
C ALA A 68 1.15 21.97 21.50
N TYR A 69 1.44 22.86 22.44
CA TYR A 69 0.79 24.17 22.51
C TYR A 69 1.59 25.19 21.68
N LEU A 70 0.91 25.87 20.78
CA LEU A 70 1.44 26.93 19.95
C LEU A 70 0.77 28.25 20.36
N HIS A 71 1.54 29.11 21.03
CA HIS A 71 1.04 30.39 21.53
C HIS A 71 0.34 31.19 20.42
N SER A 72 -0.85 31.73 20.71
CA SER A 72 -1.70 32.51 19.78
C SER A 72 -2.25 31.74 18.56
N GLN A 73 -2.06 30.42 18.53
CA GLN A 73 -2.55 29.53 17.47
C GLN A 73 -3.42 28.40 18.05
N GLY A 74 -3.09 27.95 19.26
CA GLY A 74 -3.83 26.96 20.01
C GLY A 74 -3.07 25.64 20.16
N VAL A 75 -3.80 24.54 20.15
CA VAL A 75 -3.28 23.20 20.50
C VAL A 75 -3.16 22.35 19.24
N LEU A 76 -2.01 21.72 19.05
CA LEU A 76 -1.77 20.74 18.00
C LEU A 76 -1.72 19.33 18.61
N LEU A 77 -2.63 18.46 18.19
CA LEU A 77 -2.65 17.04 18.53
C LEU A 77 -2.27 16.21 17.32
N THR A 78 -1.15 15.49 17.40
CA THR A 78 -0.75 14.53 16.37
C THR A 78 -1.14 13.13 16.81
N VAL A 79 -2.16 12.57 16.16
CA VAL A 79 -2.73 11.26 16.45
C VAL A 79 -2.12 10.21 15.53
N LYS A 80 -1.51 9.19 16.12
CA LYS A 80 -1.01 7.99 15.46
C LYS A 80 -1.94 6.85 15.81
N SER A 81 -2.51 6.20 14.79
CA SER A 81 -3.40 5.06 14.98
C SER A 81 -2.90 3.82 14.22
N PRO A 82 -3.23 2.61 14.70
CA PRO A 82 -2.91 1.38 13.99
C PRO A 82 -3.63 1.27 12.63
N LEU A 83 -4.70 2.04 12.41
CA LEU A 83 -5.41 2.13 11.14
C LEU A 83 -4.51 2.67 10.02
N ALA A 84 -3.55 3.53 10.33
CA ALA A 84 -2.59 4.01 9.32
C ALA A 84 -1.66 2.88 8.84
N ALA A 85 -1.26 1.99 9.76
CA ALA A 85 -0.43 0.84 9.43
C ALA A 85 -1.21 -0.22 8.63
N SER A 86 -2.50 -0.43 8.94
CA SER A 86 -3.35 -1.39 8.24
C SER A 86 -3.54 -1.00 6.76
N ARG A 87 -3.79 0.28 6.48
CA ARG A 87 -3.86 0.82 5.11
C ARG A 87 -2.61 0.53 4.28
N ASN A 88 -1.44 0.73 4.87
CA ASN A 88 -0.16 0.64 4.18
C ASN A 88 0.14 -0.79 3.68
N ARG A 89 -0.45 -1.82 4.28
CA ARG A 89 -0.22 -3.22 3.86
C ARG A 89 -0.62 -3.44 2.39
N VAL A 90 -1.70 -2.82 1.94
CA VAL A 90 -2.14 -2.91 0.54
C VAL A 90 -1.16 -2.17 -0.39
N GLY A 91 -0.77 -0.93 -0.03
CA GLY A 91 0.17 -0.12 -0.83
C GLY A 91 1.57 -0.72 -0.95
N LEU A 92 2.07 -1.39 0.09
CA LEU A 92 3.38 -2.07 0.05
C LEU A 92 3.36 -3.31 -0.85
N THR A 93 2.23 -4.03 -0.92
CA THR A 93 2.12 -5.20 -1.82
C THR A 93 2.17 -4.78 -3.29
N SER A 94 1.49 -3.69 -3.67
CA SER A 94 1.51 -3.16 -5.03
C SER A 94 2.89 -2.61 -5.41
N LEU A 95 3.53 -1.84 -4.53
CA LEU A 95 4.89 -1.31 -4.74
C LEU A 95 5.92 -2.44 -4.87
N SER A 96 5.89 -3.43 -3.98
CA SER A 96 6.83 -4.57 -4.05
C SER A 96 6.65 -5.40 -5.33
N SER A 97 5.45 -5.38 -5.90
CA SER A 97 5.14 -6.02 -7.18
C SER A 97 5.66 -5.20 -8.35
N ALA A 98 5.49 -3.87 -8.32
CA ALA A 98 6.02 -2.95 -9.32
C ALA A 98 7.56 -2.97 -9.38
N MET A 99 8.23 -2.91 -8.22
CA MET A 99 9.70 -2.98 -8.15
C MET A 99 10.25 -4.31 -8.66
N ARG A 100 9.61 -5.43 -8.31
CA ARG A 100 10.03 -6.74 -8.82
C ARG A 100 9.79 -6.88 -10.32
N ASN A 101 8.70 -6.34 -10.86
CA ASN A 101 8.48 -6.30 -12.30
C ASN A 101 9.54 -5.45 -13.04
N MET A 102 10.11 -4.43 -12.39
CA MET A 102 11.25 -3.70 -12.94
C MET A 102 12.56 -4.51 -12.82
N GLN A 103 12.74 -5.25 -11.73
CA GLN A 103 13.90 -6.14 -11.55
C GLN A 103 13.87 -7.39 -12.46
N THR A 104 12.69 -7.91 -12.81
CA THR A 104 12.58 -8.98 -13.82
C THR A 104 12.75 -8.46 -15.24
N ARG A 105 12.66 -7.14 -15.45
CA ARG A 105 13.11 -6.48 -16.70
C ARG A 105 14.62 -6.23 -16.74
N SER A 106 15.37 -6.40 -15.64
CA SER A 106 16.83 -6.39 -15.70
C SER A 106 17.37 -7.69 -16.29
N ASN A 107 17.89 -7.56 -17.50
CA ASN A 107 18.56 -8.52 -18.37
C ASN A 107 17.67 -9.55 -19.10
N PRO A 108 17.11 -9.19 -20.28
CA PRO A 108 16.51 -10.14 -21.22
C PRO A 108 17.50 -11.15 -21.82
N PHE A 109 18.78 -11.10 -21.42
CA PHE A 109 19.85 -11.95 -21.94
C PHE A 109 20.28 -13.09 -20.98
N THR A 110 19.76 -13.14 -19.75
CA THR A 110 20.10 -14.23 -18.80
C THR A 110 19.25 -15.47 -18.99
N SER A 111 18.00 -15.36 -19.47
CA SER A 111 17.18 -16.50 -19.87
C SER A 111 17.57 -17.10 -21.22
N VAL A 112 18.43 -16.41 -21.99
CA VAL A 112 18.97 -16.89 -23.27
C VAL A 112 20.34 -17.55 -23.09
N GLN A 113 20.72 -17.93 -21.87
CA GLN A 113 21.68 -19.03 -21.71
C GLN A 113 20.97 -20.34 -22.06
N ARG A 114 20.69 -20.51 -23.36
CA ARG A 114 20.66 -21.85 -23.96
C ARG A 114 21.93 -22.53 -23.43
N PRO A 115 21.85 -23.74 -22.87
CA PRO A 115 23.06 -24.53 -22.74
C PRO A 115 23.68 -24.51 -24.13
N LEU A 116 24.93 -24.10 -24.25
CA LEU A 116 25.69 -24.27 -25.47
C LEU A 116 25.91 -25.79 -25.59
N VAL A 117 24.85 -26.55 -25.85
CA VAL A 117 24.95 -27.86 -26.48
C VAL A 117 25.55 -27.48 -27.80
N THR A 118 26.87 -27.64 -27.95
CA THR A 118 27.51 -27.64 -29.26
C THR A 118 26.70 -28.64 -30.05
N PRO A 119 25.85 -28.19 -31.00
CA PRO A 119 25.11 -29.13 -31.81
C PRO A 119 26.18 -29.97 -32.50
N SER A 120 26.06 -31.28 -32.42
CA SER A 120 26.90 -32.14 -33.24
C SER A 120 26.84 -31.62 -34.67
N THR A 121 27.95 -31.64 -35.40
CA THR A 121 27.98 -31.24 -36.82
C THR A 121 26.86 -31.89 -37.65
N GLU A 122 26.40 -33.06 -37.21
CA GLU A 122 25.28 -33.84 -37.76
C GLU A 122 23.89 -33.23 -37.49
N THR A 123 23.60 -32.74 -36.27
CA THR A 123 22.31 -32.07 -35.97
C THR A 123 22.16 -30.75 -36.72
N MET A 124 23.25 -29.99 -36.87
CA MET A 124 23.28 -28.82 -37.76
C MET A 124 23.02 -29.22 -39.22
N ALA A 125 23.63 -30.31 -39.69
CA ALA A 125 23.39 -30.81 -41.05
C ALA A 125 21.93 -31.20 -41.26
N LEU A 126 21.31 -31.94 -40.33
CA LEU A 126 19.89 -32.33 -40.37
C LEU A 126 18.94 -31.12 -40.45
N SER A 127 19.19 -30.07 -39.66
CA SER A 127 18.37 -28.85 -39.67
C SER A 127 18.39 -28.08 -40.99
N LEU A 128 19.49 -28.19 -41.73
CA LEU A 128 19.72 -27.49 -43.01
C LEU A 128 19.30 -28.31 -44.23
N ARG A 129 18.93 -29.60 -44.06
CA ARG A 129 18.47 -30.44 -45.16
C ARG A 129 17.08 -30.01 -45.66
N GLN A 130 16.89 -30.11 -46.97
CA GLN A 130 15.60 -29.84 -47.64
C GLN A 130 14.81 -31.12 -47.94
N ASP A 131 15.24 -32.27 -47.42
CA ASP A 131 14.51 -33.53 -47.57
C ASP A 131 13.50 -33.75 -46.43
N GLU A 132 12.67 -34.77 -46.58
CA GLU A 132 11.60 -35.14 -45.64
C GLU A 132 12.11 -35.35 -44.20
N VAL A 133 13.37 -35.79 -44.05
CA VAL A 133 14.02 -36.00 -42.75
C VAL A 133 14.38 -34.66 -42.10
N GLY A 134 14.90 -33.70 -42.89
CA GLY A 134 15.16 -32.34 -42.41
C GLY A 134 13.89 -31.58 -42.02
N GLU A 135 12.80 -31.73 -42.79
CA GLU A 135 11.49 -31.15 -42.45
C GLU A 135 10.92 -31.73 -41.15
N PHE A 136 10.99 -33.04 -40.98
CA PHE A 136 10.56 -33.71 -39.76
C PHE A 136 11.32 -33.24 -38.52
N TYR A 137 12.65 -33.14 -38.61
CA TYR A 137 13.49 -32.65 -37.52
C TYR A 137 13.16 -31.19 -37.17
N ARG A 138 12.96 -30.33 -38.18
CA ARG A 138 12.51 -28.94 -37.97
C ARG A 138 11.16 -28.87 -37.26
N ASN A 139 10.19 -29.72 -37.64
CA ASN A 139 8.88 -29.77 -36.98
C ASN A 139 9.00 -30.15 -35.50
N ILE A 140 9.81 -31.15 -35.17
CA ILE A 140 10.06 -31.54 -33.77
C ILE A 140 10.69 -30.38 -32.98
N MET A 141 11.70 -29.73 -33.55
CA MET A 141 12.36 -28.59 -32.89
C MET A 141 11.46 -27.36 -32.81
N GLU A 142 10.59 -27.12 -33.80
CA GLU A 142 9.57 -26.08 -33.76
C GLU A 142 8.55 -26.35 -32.66
N LYS A 143 8.05 -27.58 -32.52
CA LYS A 143 7.15 -27.96 -31.40
C LYS A 143 7.80 -27.78 -30.03
N ILE A 144 9.09 -28.12 -29.90
CA ILE A 144 9.84 -27.94 -28.63
C ILE A 144 10.09 -26.45 -28.35
N SER A 145 10.41 -25.64 -29.37
CA SER A 145 10.75 -24.23 -29.22
C SER A 145 9.54 -23.27 -29.17
N ALA A 146 8.44 -23.59 -29.84
CA ALA A 146 7.15 -22.90 -29.71
C ALA A 146 6.60 -22.98 -28.28
N MET A 147 7.18 -23.85 -27.46
CA MET A 147 6.87 -24.02 -26.05
C MET A 147 7.89 -23.28 -25.16
N ASP A 148 7.77 -21.96 -25.11
CA ASP A 148 8.13 -21.15 -23.91
C ASP A 148 7.22 -21.48 -22.70
N MET A 149 6.70 -22.71 -22.61
CA MET A 149 5.81 -23.18 -21.54
C MET A 149 6.51 -23.12 -20.19
N SER A 150 7.83 -23.33 -20.12
CA SER A 150 8.56 -23.17 -18.85
C SER A 150 8.47 -21.73 -18.33
N ALA A 151 8.59 -20.73 -19.19
CA ALA A 151 8.48 -19.32 -18.82
C ALA A 151 7.05 -18.95 -18.45
N ALA A 152 6.07 -19.41 -19.24
CA ALA A 152 4.65 -19.18 -18.96
C ALA A 152 4.20 -19.80 -17.63
N ILE A 153 4.57 -21.06 -17.36
CA ILE A 153 4.24 -21.77 -16.12
C ILE A 153 4.96 -21.14 -14.93
N ASN A 154 6.27 -20.86 -15.04
CA ASN A 154 7.00 -20.20 -13.97
C ASN A 154 6.42 -18.82 -13.65
N SER A 155 6.08 -18.02 -14.66
CA SER A 155 5.42 -16.73 -14.49
C SER A 155 4.06 -16.88 -13.80
N ALA A 156 3.27 -17.88 -14.16
CA ALA A 156 1.97 -18.15 -13.55
C ALA A 156 2.13 -18.55 -12.07
N ILE A 157 3.03 -19.49 -11.75
CA ILE A 157 3.31 -19.89 -10.36
C ILE A 157 3.86 -18.70 -9.55
N GLU A 158 4.71 -17.86 -10.13
CA GLU A 158 5.21 -16.65 -9.48
C GLU A 158 4.09 -15.63 -9.22
N GLN A 159 3.19 -15.42 -10.16
CA GLN A 159 2.02 -14.57 -9.99
C GLN A 159 1.12 -15.11 -8.87
N ALA A 160 0.86 -16.41 -8.87
CA ALA A 160 0.05 -17.07 -7.85
C ALA A 160 0.67 -16.94 -6.45
N ASN A 161 1.98 -17.16 -6.31
CA ASN A 161 2.71 -16.92 -5.05
C ASN A 161 2.63 -15.46 -4.58
N ARG A 162 2.67 -14.50 -5.52
CA ARG A 162 2.53 -13.08 -5.20
C ARG A 162 1.13 -12.77 -4.65
N SER A 163 0.10 -13.28 -5.30
CA SER A 163 -1.29 -13.13 -4.83
C SER A 163 -1.48 -13.77 -3.45
N ALA A 164 -1.00 -14.99 -3.23
CA ALA A 164 -1.10 -15.69 -1.93
C ALA A 164 -0.42 -14.91 -0.79
N ARG A 165 0.80 -14.37 -1.04
CA ARG A 165 1.49 -13.52 -0.06
C ARG A 165 0.73 -12.23 0.24
N SER A 166 0.13 -11.64 -0.79
CA SER A 166 -0.64 -10.41 -0.63
C SER A 166 -1.92 -10.65 0.16
N LEU A 167 -2.61 -11.77 -0.11
CA LEU A 167 -3.77 -12.25 0.68
C LEU A 167 -3.42 -12.48 2.15
N ARG A 168 -2.29 -13.12 2.45
CA ARG A 168 -1.80 -13.27 3.82
C ARG A 168 -1.51 -11.92 4.49
N SER A 169 -0.91 -10.98 3.76
CA SER A 169 -0.55 -9.67 4.34
C SER A 169 -1.76 -8.83 4.78
N ILE A 170 -2.90 -9.01 4.12
CA ILE A 170 -4.18 -8.37 4.48
C ILE A 170 -5.01 -9.23 5.45
N ASN A 171 -4.44 -10.33 5.97
CA ASN A 171 -5.09 -11.31 6.83
C ASN A 171 -6.36 -11.94 6.23
N PHE A 172 -6.45 -12.04 4.90
CA PHE A 172 -7.58 -12.71 4.24
C PHE A 172 -7.42 -14.24 4.25
N VAL A 173 -6.18 -14.71 4.17
CA VAL A 173 -5.80 -16.11 4.28
C VAL A 173 -5.02 -16.27 5.58
N ASP A 174 -5.36 -17.29 6.36
CA ASP A 174 -4.65 -17.61 7.59
C ASP A 174 -3.28 -18.26 7.31
N GLU A 175 -2.54 -18.63 8.35
CA GLU A 175 -1.23 -19.25 8.16
C GLU A 175 -1.34 -20.66 7.55
N GLU A 176 -2.37 -21.43 7.93
CA GLU A 176 -2.54 -22.82 7.53
C GLU A 176 -2.89 -22.94 6.04
N ASP A 177 -3.88 -22.17 5.60
CA ASP A 177 -4.28 -22.05 4.21
C ASP A 177 -3.14 -21.49 3.34
N TYR A 178 -2.38 -20.52 3.86
CA TYR A 178 -1.21 -19.98 3.15
C TYR A 178 -0.11 -21.03 2.97
N LEU A 179 0.14 -21.86 3.98
CA LEU A 179 1.10 -22.95 3.90
C LEU A 179 0.66 -24.00 2.87
N THR A 180 -0.63 -24.33 2.84
CA THR A 180 -1.22 -25.23 1.84
C THR A 180 -1.02 -24.69 0.42
N LEU A 181 -1.38 -23.42 0.17
CA LEU A 181 -1.15 -22.77 -1.12
C LEU A 181 0.34 -22.77 -1.51
N ARG A 182 1.24 -22.57 -0.54
CA ARG A 182 2.68 -22.59 -0.80
C ARG A 182 3.17 -23.98 -1.17
N GLU A 183 2.64 -25.02 -0.54
CA GLU A 183 2.95 -26.41 -0.85
C GLU A 183 2.51 -26.77 -2.26
N GLU A 184 1.27 -26.47 -2.64
CA GLU A 184 0.75 -26.67 -4.01
C GLU A 184 1.65 -25.99 -5.07
N MET A 185 2.07 -24.75 -4.81
CA MET A 185 2.98 -24.02 -5.72
C MET A 185 4.38 -24.63 -5.78
N THR A 186 4.82 -25.30 -4.72
CA THR A 186 6.11 -26.00 -4.68
C THR A 186 6.01 -27.32 -5.43
N GLU A 187 4.91 -28.05 -5.26
CA GLU A 187 4.60 -29.27 -6.01
C GLU A 187 4.50 -29.01 -7.51
N MET A 188 3.80 -27.94 -7.93
CA MET A 188 3.75 -27.56 -9.35
C MET A 188 5.13 -27.24 -9.94
N ARG A 189 6.02 -26.57 -9.19
CA ARG A 189 7.41 -26.33 -9.65
C ARG A 189 8.20 -27.62 -9.79
N GLU A 190 8.04 -28.55 -8.85
CA GLU A 190 8.74 -29.82 -8.90
C GLU A 190 8.23 -30.69 -10.05
N SER A 191 6.92 -30.75 -10.24
CA SER A 191 6.27 -31.40 -11.40
C SER A 191 6.79 -30.80 -12.72
N LEU A 192 6.92 -29.46 -12.81
CA LEU A 192 7.49 -28.80 -13.97
C LEU A 192 8.95 -29.23 -14.19
N ARG A 193 9.76 -29.21 -13.13
CA ARG A 193 11.18 -29.57 -13.17
C ARG A 193 11.39 -31.00 -13.69
N LEU A 194 10.57 -31.95 -13.21
CA LEU A 194 10.61 -33.34 -13.63
C LEU A 194 10.23 -33.49 -15.11
N ARG A 195 9.14 -32.86 -15.55
CA ARG A 195 8.67 -32.95 -16.95
C ARG A 195 9.62 -32.24 -17.93
N LEU A 196 10.22 -31.12 -17.53
CA LEU A 196 11.26 -30.45 -18.31
C LEU A 196 12.54 -31.27 -18.41
N LYS A 197 12.89 -32.03 -17.37
CA LYS A 197 14.00 -32.97 -17.43
C LYS A 197 13.73 -34.05 -18.48
N ASP A 198 12.54 -34.63 -18.51
CA ASP A 198 12.17 -35.65 -19.50
C ASP A 198 12.26 -35.09 -20.95
N LEU A 199 11.84 -33.84 -21.15
CA LEU A 199 11.97 -33.15 -22.44
C LEU A 199 13.43 -32.89 -22.83
N LYS A 200 14.26 -32.48 -21.87
CA LYS A 200 15.68 -32.26 -22.09
C LYS A 200 16.44 -33.55 -22.39
N ASP A 201 16.11 -34.62 -21.68
CA ASP A 201 16.69 -35.95 -21.90
C ASP A 201 16.27 -36.45 -23.31
N PHE A 202 15.04 -36.17 -23.75
CA PHE A 202 14.59 -36.43 -25.12
C PHE A 202 15.34 -35.59 -26.17
N GLU A 203 15.56 -34.29 -25.94
CA GLU A 203 16.36 -33.43 -26.83
C GLU A 203 17.82 -33.91 -26.92
N GLN A 204 18.39 -34.37 -25.81
CA GLN A 204 19.74 -34.90 -25.79
C GLN A 204 19.85 -36.24 -26.54
N ASP A 205 18.87 -37.14 -26.40
CA ASP A 205 18.75 -38.36 -27.21
C ASP A 205 18.70 -38.01 -28.71
N LEU A 206 18.02 -36.93 -29.07
CA LEU A 206 17.96 -36.41 -30.44
C LEU A 206 19.31 -35.88 -30.95
N SER A 207 20.20 -35.45 -30.05
CA SER A 207 21.48 -34.84 -30.41
C SER A 207 22.63 -35.84 -30.51
N VAL A 208 22.56 -36.93 -29.74
CA VAL A 208 23.65 -37.90 -29.57
C VAL A 208 23.58 -39.09 -30.54
N ARG A 209 22.39 -39.46 -31.03
CA ARG A 209 22.24 -40.61 -31.94
C ARG A 209 22.45 -40.20 -33.40
N ASP A 210 23.02 -41.11 -34.20
CA ASP A 210 23.14 -40.97 -35.65
C ASP A 210 21.78 -41.22 -36.33
N TRP A 211 20.91 -40.22 -36.22
CA TRP A 211 19.56 -40.26 -36.77
C TRP A 211 19.50 -40.29 -38.30
N GLN A 212 20.64 -40.07 -38.96
CA GLN A 212 20.75 -40.06 -40.42
C GLN A 212 20.29 -41.40 -41.04
N ASN A 213 20.64 -42.52 -40.42
CA ASN A 213 20.29 -43.86 -40.90
C ASN A 213 18.94 -44.34 -40.34
N GLU A 214 18.58 -43.97 -39.11
CA GLU A 214 17.37 -44.45 -38.43
C GLU A 214 16.09 -43.73 -38.87
N LEU A 215 16.14 -42.40 -39.13
CA LEU A 215 14.96 -41.64 -39.59
C LEU A 215 14.56 -41.94 -41.04
N SER A 216 15.32 -42.78 -41.74
CA SER A 216 14.92 -43.29 -43.07
C SER A 216 13.81 -44.34 -42.97
N SER A 217 13.57 -44.92 -41.78
CA SER A 217 12.44 -45.81 -41.51
C SER A 217 11.22 -45.03 -41.03
N GLY A 218 10.05 -45.29 -41.65
CA GLY A 218 8.78 -44.66 -41.26
C GLY A 218 8.36 -44.99 -39.82
N ASP A 219 8.67 -46.20 -39.33
CA ASP A 219 8.27 -46.66 -37.99
C ASP A 219 8.93 -45.83 -36.87
N ILE A 220 10.19 -45.45 -37.06
CA ILE A 220 10.97 -44.67 -36.09
C ILE A 220 10.46 -43.22 -36.02
N LYS A 221 10.06 -42.64 -37.16
CA LYS A 221 9.45 -41.30 -37.19
C LYS A 221 8.15 -41.25 -36.38
N VAL A 222 7.31 -42.29 -36.50
CA VAL A 222 6.05 -42.41 -35.78
C VAL A 222 6.28 -42.59 -34.28
N GLU A 223 7.21 -43.47 -33.88
CA GLU A 223 7.57 -43.68 -32.48
C GLU A 223 8.06 -42.38 -31.81
N LEU A 224 8.93 -41.65 -32.50
CA LEU A 224 9.51 -40.42 -31.98
C LEU A 224 8.48 -39.30 -31.84
N GLN A 225 7.56 -39.16 -32.82
CA GLN A 225 6.41 -38.25 -32.70
C GLN A 225 5.53 -38.63 -31.52
N GLN A 226 5.21 -39.92 -31.36
CA GLN A 226 4.37 -40.39 -30.27
C GLN A 226 5.03 -40.14 -28.90
N LYS A 227 6.35 -40.31 -28.78
CA LYS A 227 7.10 -40.02 -27.55
C LYS A 227 7.07 -38.53 -27.24
N LEU A 228 7.27 -37.66 -28.23
CA LEU A 228 7.15 -36.21 -28.07
C LEU A 228 5.72 -35.82 -27.66
N ASP A 229 4.70 -36.26 -28.40
CA ASP A 229 3.31 -35.91 -28.12
C ASP A 229 2.88 -36.38 -26.71
N ASN A 230 3.38 -37.52 -26.22
CA ASN A 230 3.16 -37.98 -24.84
C ASN A 230 3.90 -37.11 -23.80
N LEU A 231 5.11 -36.64 -24.09
CA LEU A 231 5.80 -35.66 -23.23
C LEU A 231 5.03 -34.32 -23.18
N LEU A 232 4.51 -33.86 -24.33
CA LEU A 232 3.72 -32.63 -24.41
C LEU A 232 2.39 -32.74 -23.68
N ALA A 233 1.66 -33.84 -23.88
CA ALA A 233 0.40 -34.13 -23.18
C ALA A 233 0.57 -34.19 -21.65
N ARG A 234 1.79 -34.45 -21.18
CA ARG A 234 2.13 -34.39 -19.75
C ARG A 234 2.35 -32.95 -19.26
N VAL A 235 2.86 -32.03 -20.06
CA VAL A 235 3.12 -30.65 -19.63
C VAL A 235 1.86 -29.78 -19.67
N GLU A 236 0.99 -30.00 -20.66
CA GLU A 236 -0.23 -29.21 -20.86
C GLU A 236 -1.13 -29.09 -19.61
N PRO A 237 -1.50 -30.17 -18.89
CA PRO A 237 -2.36 -30.05 -17.72
C PRO A 237 -1.72 -29.23 -16.59
N LEU A 238 -0.38 -29.31 -16.45
CA LEU A 238 0.33 -28.50 -15.47
C LEU A 238 0.29 -27.00 -15.84
N ARG A 239 0.34 -26.70 -17.15
CA ARG A 239 0.17 -25.34 -17.65
C ARG A 239 -1.20 -24.78 -17.33
N GLU A 240 -2.25 -25.54 -17.62
CA GLU A 240 -3.63 -25.15 -17.33
C GLU A 240 -3.83 -24.91 -15.83
N GLN A 241 -3.40 -25.85 -14.99
CA GLN A 241 -3.48 -25.73 -13.53
C GLN A 241 -2.75 -24.49 -13.01
N ALA A 242 -1.52 -24.23 -13.47
CA ALA A 242 -0.73 -23.08 -13.01
C ALA A 242 -1.38 -21.75 -13.43
N VAL A 243 -1.90 -21.66 -14.65
CA VAL A 243 -2.57 -20.46 -15.16
C VAL A 243 -3.90 -20.23 -14.44
N GLU A 244 -4.71 -21.26 -14.28
CA GLU A 244 -5.99 -21.21 -13.57
C GLU A 244 -5.78 -20.72 -12.13
N LYS A 245 -4.87 -21.35 -11.39
CA LYS A 245 -4.57 -20.97 -10.00
C LYS A 245 -4.04 -19.54 -9.89
N ALA A 246 -3.23 -19.10 -10.86
CA ALA A 246 -2.72 -17.73 -10.89
C ALA A 246 -3.82 -16.69 -11.14
N VAL A 247 -4.80 -17.01 -11.98
CA VAL A 247 -5.96 -16.16 -12.26
C VAL A 247 -6.89 -16.13 -11.06
N GLU A 248 -7.23 -17.30 -10.50
CA GLU A 248 -8.08 -17.45 -9.33
C GLU A 248 -7.57 -16.61 -8.15
N LEU A 249 -6.32 -16.83 -7.73
CA LEU A 249 -5.74 -16.09 -6.60
C LEU A 249 -5.65 -14.59 -6.85
N ARG A 250 -5.42 -14.18 -8.10
CA ARG A 250 -5.41 -12.76 -8.47
C ARG A 250 -6.80 -12.14 -8.30
N GLN A 251 -7.84 -12.80 -8.80
CA GLN A 251 -9.22 -12.33 -8.68
C GLN A 251 -9.67 -12.27 -7.21
N THR A 252 -9.34 -13.31 -6.43
CA THR A 252 -9.60 -13.35 -4.99
C THR A 252 -8.90 -12.21 -4.27
N TYR A 253 -7.63 -11.95 -4.58
CA TYR A 253 -6.91 -10.81 -4.03
C TYR A 253 -7.53 -9.46 -4.41
N GLU A 254 -7.90 -9.25 -5.67
CA GLU A 254 -8.52 -8.00 -6.10
C GLU A 254 -9.85 -7.75 -5.37
N LEU A 255 -10.66 -8.79 -5.16
CA LEU A 255 -11.91 -8.69 -4.41
C LEU A 255 -11.65 -8.40 -2.92
N ALA A 256 -10.82 -9.22 -2.27
CA ALA A 256 -10.47 -9.08 -0.86
C ALA A 256 -9.83 -7.71 -0.56
N SER A 257 -8.99 -7.21 -1.47
CA SER A 257 -8.37 -5.89 -1.35
C SER A 257 -9.44 -4.78 -1.37
N ARG A 258 -10.40 -4.83 -2.30
CA ARG A 258 -11.49 -3.84 -2.33
C ARG A 258 -12.30 -3.83 -1.04
N GLU A 259 -12.67 -5.01 -0.54
CA GLU A 259 -13.40 -5.15 0.72
C GLU A 259 -12.59 -4.64 1.91
N TYR A 260 -11.30 -4.97 1.97
CA TYR A 260 -10.38 -4.48 2.99
C TYR A 260 -10.31 -2.95 3.00
N VAL A 261 -10.17 -2.32 1.82
CA VAL A 261 -10.16 -0.86 1.69
C VAL A 261 -11.48 -0.23 2.15
N GLN A 262 -12.62 -0.83 1.80
CA GLN A 262 -13.93 -0.33 2.23
C GLN A 262 -14.13 -0.45 3.74
N ASN A 263 -13.75 -1.59 4.32
CA ASN A 263 -13.81 -1.80 5.76
C ASN A 263 -12.90 -0.82 6.50
N TRP A 264 -11.70 -0.58 5.99
CA TRP A 264 -10.79 0.41 6.52
C TRP A 264 -11.40 1.83 6.51
N ARG A 265 -12.05 2.25 5.42
CA ARG A 265 -12.73 3.57 5.35
C ARG A 265 -13.81 3.70 6.42
N LYS A 266 -14.64 2.66 6.61
CA LYS A 266 -15.68 2.64 7.66
C LYS A 266 -15.06 2.73 9.06
N GLN A 267 -13.93 2.07 9.29
CA GLN A 267 -13.20 2.16 10.56
C GLN A 267 -12.66 3.57 10.79
N VAL A 268 -12.14 4.24 9.76
CA VAL A 268 -11.68 5.63 9.84
C VAL A 268 -12.85 6.58 10.14
N GLU A 269 -13.99 6.42 9.46
CA GLU A 269 -15.20 7.23 9.75
C GLU A 269 -15.73 7.01 11.17
N SER A 270 -15.72 5.76 11.67
CA SER A 270 -16.08 5.44 13.04
C SER A 270 -15.08 6.04 14.04
N PHE A 271 -13.78 5.96 13.73
CA PHE A 271 -12.72 6.55 14.56
C PHE A 271 -12.85 8.07 14.65
N GLU A 272 -13.11 8.75 13.52
CA GLU A 272 -13.36 10.19 13.50
C GLU A 272 -14.61 10.55 14.31
N SER A 273 -15.70 9.80 14.16
CA SER A 273 -16.94 10.04 14.93
C SER A 273 -16.69 9.91 16.45
N GLN A 274 -15.90 8.91 16.86
CA GLN A 274 -15.49 8.74 18.27
C GLN A 274 -14.60 9.89 18.74
N LEU A 275 -13.63 10.31 17.91
CA LEU A 275 -12.79 11.48 18.18
C LEU A 275 -13.66 12.71 18.49
N TYR A 276 -14.58 13.10 17.60
CA TYR A 276 -15.43 14.27 17.85
C TYR A 276 -16.33 14.11 19.09
N SER A 277 -16.83 12.89 19.34
CA SER A 277 -17.60 12.62 20.56
C SER A 277 -16.76 12.83 21.83
N ASN A 278 -15.53 12.35 21.84
CA ASN A 278 -14.62 12.49 22.97
C ASN A 278 -14.14 13.94 23.13
N LEU A 279 -13.81 14.63 22.03
CA LEU A 279 -13.46 16.06 22.05
C LEU A 279 -14.61 16.91 22.62
N CYS A 280 -15.86 16.61 22.27
CA CYS A 280 -17.04 17.29 22.80
C CYS A 280 -17.23 17.05 24.31
N GLY A 281 -17.01 15.81 24.77
CA GLY A 281 -17.14 15.44 26.18
C GLY A 281 -16.01 15.97 27.07
N LEU A 282 -14.80 16.08 26.53
CA LEU A 282 -13.59 16.50 27.24
C LEU A 282 -13.27 18.00 27.08
N GLY A 283 -14.11 18.77 26.39
CA GLY A 283 -13.86 20.19 26.11
C GLY A 283 -13.65 21.08 27.34
N VAL A 284 -14.06 20.63 28.54
CA VAL A 284 -13.81 21.34 29.82
C VAL A 284 -12.31 21.44 30.14
N GLU A 285 -11.53 20.41 29.81
CA GLU A 285 -10.09 20.38 30.08
C GLU A 285 -9.30 21.34 29.18
N LEU A 286 -9.95 21.90 28.16
CA LEU A 286 -9.41 22.94 27.28
C LEU A 286 -10.00 24.33 27.59
N SER A 287 -10.71 24.49 28.71
CA SER A 287 -11.37 25.76 29.07
C SER A 287 -10.41 26.92 29.33
N ASN A 288 -9.15 26.63 29.70
CA ASN A 288 -8.09 27.63 29.84
C ASN A 288 -7.49 28.09 28.52
N LEU A 289 -7.84 27.43 27.40
CA LEU A 289 -7.48 27.88 26.08
C LEU A 289 -8.30 29.14 25.73
N PRO A 290 -7.69 30.20 25.16
CA PRO A 290 -8.43 31.34 24.64
C PRO A 290 -9.53 30.95 23.65
N VAL A 291 -10.62 31.71 23.63
CA VAL A 291 -11.81 31.41 22.80
C VAL A 291 -11.51 31.58 21.30
N ASP A 292 -10.54 32.43 20.97
CA ASP A 292 -10.06 32.72 19.61
C ASP A 292 -8.98 31.75 19.10
N GLU A 293 -8.49 30.85 19.95
CA GLU A 293 -7.52 29.82 19.56
C GLU A 293 -8.20 28.53 19.03
N HIS A 294 -7.43 27.71 18.32
CA HIS A 294 -7.93 26.51 17.64
C HIS A 294 -7.33 25.22 18.20
N LEU A 295 -8.13 24.16 18.18
CA LEU A 295 -7.64 22.79 18.32
C LEU A 295 -7.42 22.20 16.93
N THR A 296 -6.17 21.90 16.61
CA THR A 296 -5.77 21.23 15.37
C THR A 296 -5.44 19.77 15.66
N VAL A 297 -6.15 18.84 15.03
CA VAL A 297 -5.91 17.40 15.15
C VAL A 297 -5.37 16.86 13.83
N VAL A 298 -4.17 16.31 13.84
CA VAL A 298 -3.50 15.68 12.71
C VAL A 298 -3.58 14.16 12.86
N LEU A 299 -4.41 13.53 12.03
CA LEU A 299 -4.53 12.09 11.90
C LEU A 299 -3.48 11.58 10.91
N THR A 300 -2.38 11.04 11.45
CA THR A 300 -1.24 10.65 10.63
C THR A 300 -1.53 9.41 9.78
N GLY A 301 -1.49 9.53 8.46
CA GLY A 301 -1.73 8.44 7.50
C GLY A 301 -3.18 8.02 7.30
N LEU A 302 -4.15 8.84 7.73
CA LEU A 302 -5.57 8.61 7.52
C LEU A 302 -6.20 9.55 6.46
N GLY A 303 -5.38 10.28 5.72
CA GLY A 303 -5.84 11.18 4.65
C GLY A 303 -6.30 10.44 3.39
N VAL A 304 -6.89 11.20 2.47
CA VAL A 304 -7.28 10.72 1.13
C VAL A 304 -6.07 10.75 0.20
N GLU A 305 -5.75 9.61 -0.41
CA GLU A 305 -4.66 9.52 -1.38
C GLU A 305 -4.88 10.48 -2.56
N SER A 306 -3.94 11.40 -2.74
CA SER A 306 -3.69 12.08 -4.01
C SER A 306 -2.81 11.18 -4.88
N GLY A 307 -2.91 11.30 -6.21
CA GLY A 307 -2.47 10.35 -7.25
C GLY A 307 -1.07 9.70 -7.20
N ASP A 308 -0.23 10.01 -6.22
CA ASP A 308 1.16 9.51 -6.10
C ASP A 308 1.34 8.40 -5.04
N ASN A 309 0.24 7.78 -4.56
CA ASN A 309 0.28 6.68 -3.57
C ASN A 309 1.06 7.07 -2.29
N GLN A 310 1.14 8.38 -2.02
CA GLN A 310 1.82 8.94 -0.88
C GLN A 310 0.88 8.94 0.32
N ARG A 311 1.43 8.57 1.49
CA ARG A 311 0.70 8.61 2.75
C ARG A 311 0.33 10.05 3.05
N SER A 312 -0.95 10.37 2.89
CA SER A 312 -1.50 11.65 3.26
C SER A 312 -1.98 11.64 4.72
N ASP A 313 -1.76 12.74 5.41
CA ASP A 313 -2.30 13.00 6.73
C ASP A 313 -3.64 13.73 6.60
N LYS A 314 -4.55 13.51 7.55
CA LYS A 314 -5.82 14.22 7.62
C LYS A 314 -5.78 15.21 8.77
N ILE A 315 -6.10 16.46 8.49
CA ILE A 315 -6.04 17.55 9.48
C ILE A 315 -7.46 18.02 9.74
N HIS A 316 -7.82 18.14 11.02
CA HIS A 316 -9.07 18.71 11.49
C HIS A 316 -8.76 19.95 12.31
N VAL A 317 -9.37 21.09 11.96
CA VAL A 317 -9.23 22.35 12.68
C VAL A 317 -10.58 22.71 13.30
N ILE A 318 -10.59 22.87 14.61
CA ILE A 318 -11.79 23.07 15.41
C ILE A 318 -11.59 24.34 16.24
N ASN A 319 -12.57 25.26 16.24
CA ASN A 319 -12.49 26.44 17.07
C ASN A 319 -12.78 26.08 18.53
N ASN A 320 -12.07 26.69 19.47
CA ASN A 320 -12.34 26.47 20.89
C ASN A 320 -13.76 26.91 21.28
N SER A 321 -14.27 28.00 20.69
CA SER A 321 -15.66 28.44 20.86
C SER A 321 -16.70 27.35 20.55
N ASP A 322 -16.42 26.51 19.55
CA ASP A 322 -17.35 25.46 19.11
C ASP A 322 -17.25 24.24 20.02
N LEU A 323 -16.05 23.92 20.53
CA LEU A 323 -15.84 22.90 21.56
C LEU A 323 -16.62 23.23 22.84
N LEU A 324 -16.54 24.49 23.30
CA LEU A 324 -17.28 24.96 24.47
C LEU A 324 -18.80 24.91 24.26
N GLN A 325 -19.29 25.25 23.07
CA GLN A 325 -20.71 25.10 22.72
C GLN A 325 -21.15 23.63 22.70
N CYS A 326 -20.28 22.73 22.25
CA CYS A 326 -20.56 21.29 22.23
C CYS A 326 -20.67 20.74 23.65
N GLN A 327 -19.75 21.13 24.52
CA GLN A 327 -19.75 20.79 25.94
C GLN A 327 -20.98 21.33 26.68
N ALA A 328 -21.41 22.55 26.36
CA ALA A 328 -22.63 23.15 26.91
C ALA A 328 -23.93 22.50 26.37
N GLY A 329 -23.82 21.56 25.41
CA GLY A 329 -24.95 20.88 24.79
C GLY A 329 -25.72 21.73 23.78
N HIS A 330 -25.16 22.86 23.33
CA HIS A 330 -25.76 23.72 22.31
C HIS A 330 -25.60 23.15 20.90
N ILE A 331 -24.49 22.44 20.65
CA ILE A 331 -24.26 21.65 19.44
C ILE A 331 -23.89 20.22 19.85
N ASP A 332 -24.12 19.25 18.97
CA ASP A 332 -23.68 17.87 19.18
C ASP A 332 -22.34 17.60 18.47
N ALA A 333 -21.73 16.45 18.76
CA ALA A 333 -20.45 16.06 18.15
C ALA A 333 -20.50 16.01 16.61
N ARG A 334 -21.66 15.70 16.04
CA ARG A 334 -21.85 15.67 14.58
C ARG A 334 -21.87 17.08 14.00
N ALA A 335 -22.56 18.02 14.63
CA ALA A 335 -22.55 19.42 14.24
C ALA A 335 -21.13 20.01 14.38
N LEU A 336 -20.41 19.68 15.45
CA LEU A 336 -19.01 20.07 15.64
C LEU A 336 -18.13 19.57 14.46
N GLN A 337 -18.30 18.31 14.05
CA GLN A 337 -17.59 17.75 12.89
C GLN A 337 -17.91 18.49 11.59
N GLN A 338 -19.16 18.91 11.38
CA GLN A 338 -19.58 19.62 10.16
C GLN A 338 -19.09 21.07 10.10
N ILE A 339 -18.98 21.74 11.25
CA ILE A 339 -18.50 23.12 11.35
C ILE A 339 -16.97 23.18 11.28
N SER A 340 -16.29 22.12 11.76
CA SER A 340 -14.84 22.02 11.69
C SER A 340 -14.32 21.97 10.25
N VAL A 341 -13.11 22.46 10.06
CA VAL A 341 -12.46 22.46 8.74
C VAL A 341 -11.54 21.26 8.62
N ALA A 342 -11.72 20.46 7.57
CA ALA A 342 -10.94 19.25 7.33
C ALA A 342 -10.12 19.34 6.03
N TYR A 343 -8.85 18.96 6.11
CA TYR A 343 -7.92 18.92 4.98
C TYR A 343 -7.24 17.55 4.88
N SER A 344 -6.79 17.17 3.69
CA SER A 344 -5.88 16.05 3.48
C SER A 344 -4.65 16.54 2.74
N TYR A 345 -3.46 16.18 3.21
CA TYR A 345 -2.18 16.58 2.63
C TYR A 345 -1.22 15.40 2.52
#